data_AF-A0A957RIL8-F1
#
_entry.id   AF-A0A957RIL8-F1
#
_cell.length_a   1.000
_cell.length_b   1.000
_cell.length_c   1.000
_cell.angle_alpha   90.00
_cell.angle_beta   90.00
_cell.angle_gamma   90.00
#
_symmetry.space_group_name_H-M   'P 1'
#
loop_
_entity.id
_entity.type
_entity.pdbx_description
1 polymer ?
#
loop_
_entity_poly.entity_id
_entity_poly.type
_entity_poly.pdbx_seq_one_letter_code
_entity_poly.pdbx_strand_id
1 'polypeptide(L)'
;AVDIAVLGTEVDELEEYIIAGEVYRTLRVVTPSGAQMVQMSGGDLLTRIFRLQGERDRLPVEQRSQVKDLVLRAESTAYSLRTRFHDLLQREMKTRIDSLNWFLDDVMGDPKRARGEYPYEIRNRQRIDAIAAELGDDLSPALKSELHRVDERIRLIVRPADFVWDEGLAPIFPRERFWYLYTSP
;
A
#
# COMPACT_ATOMS: atom_id res chain seq x y z
N ALA A 1 -3.77 11.65 -13.26
CA ALA A 1 -4.53 11.08 -14.41
C ALA A 1 -4.50 9.55 -14.42
N VAL A 2 -3.33 8.91 -14.61
CA VAL A 2 -3.22 7.43 -14.61
C VAL A 2 -3.74 6.82 -13.30
N ASP A 3 -3.27 7.30 -12.15
CA ASP A 3 -3.71 6.77 -10.84
C ASP A 3 -5.21 6.96 -10.57
N ILE A 4 -5.81 8.04 -11.08
CA ILE A 4 -7.25 8.27 -10.94
C ILE A 4 -8.03 7.29 -11.81
N ALA A 5 -7.53 6.98 -13.02
CA ALA A 5 -8.13 5.97 -13.88
C ALA A 5 -8.04 4.56 -13.25
N VAL A 6 -6.90 4.22 -12.66
CA VAL A 6 -6.73 2.95 -11.93
C VAL A 6 -7.67 2.90 -10.71
N LEU A 7 -7.73 3.96 -9.90
CA LEU A 7 -8.68 4.03 -8.78
C LEU A 7 -10.12 3.86 -9.25
N GLY A 8 -10.49 4.48 -10.37
CA GLY A 8 -11.82 4.32 -10.98
C GLY A 8 -12.15 2.85 -11.26
N THR A 9 -11.26 2.14 -11.94
CA THR A 9 -11.45 0.71 -12.24
C THR A 9 -11.41 -0.16 -10.98
N GLU A 10 -10.53 0.13 -10.01
CA GLU A 10 -10.50 -0.58 -8.72
C GLU A 10 -11.82 -0.42 -7.96
N VAL A 11 -12.41 0.79 -7.96
CA VAL A 11 -13.69 1.10 -7.30
C VAL A 11 -14.87 0.41 -7.99
N ASP A 12 -14.89 0.40 -9.32
CA ASP A 12 -15.96 -0.24 -10.10
C ASP A 12 -15.98 -1.76 -9.89
N GLU A 13 -14.82 -2.37 -9.62
CA GLU A 13 -14.63 -3.81 -9.41
C GLU A 13 -14.65 -4.25 -7.93
N LEU A 14 -14.66 -3.28 -7.00
CA LEU A 14 -14.39 -3.52 -5.58
C LEU A 14 -15.37 -4.49 -4.93
N GLU A 15 -16.66 -4.36 -5.22
CA GLU A 15 -17.69 -5.23 -4.64
C GLU A 15 -17.49 -6.68 -5.06
N GLU A 16 -17.32 -6.92 -6.37
CA GLU A 16 -17.09 -8.27 -6.90
C GLU A 16 -15.75 -8.84 -6.40
N TYR A 17 -14.71 -8.01 -6.29
CA TYR A 17 -13.41 -8.38 -5.71
C TYR A 17 -13.57 -8.88 -4.27
N ILE A 18 -14.29 -8.13 -3.43
CA ILE A 18 -14.51 -8.51 -2.03
C ILE A 18 -15.35 -9.79 -1.92
N ILE A 19 -16.38 -9.93 -2.77
CA ILE A 19 -17.26 -11.11 -2.79
C ILE A 19 -16.49 -12.36 -3.22
N ALA A 20 -15.65 -12.25 -4.25
CA ALA A 20 -14.83 -13.35 -4.76
C ALA A 20 -13.83 -13.85 -3.70
N GLY A 21 -13.32 -12.97 -2.84
CA GLY A 21 -12.47 -13.36 -1.72
C GLY A 21 -11.05 -13.76 -2.11
N GLU A 22 -10.60 -13.39 -3.31
CA GLU A 22 -9.23 -13.53 -3.81
C GLU A 22 -8.38 -12.33 -3.38
N VAL A 23 -7.15 -12.56 -2.90
CA VAL A 23 -6.27 -11.47 -2.42
C VAL A 23 -5.86 -10.53 -3.56
N TYR A 24 -5.57 -11.09 -4.74
CA TYR A 24 -5.12 -10.35 -5.91
C TYR A 24 -6.08 -10.57 -7.07
N ARG A 25 -6.45 -9.48 -7.76
CA ARG A 25 -7.24 -9.51 -8.99
C ARG A 25 -6.50 -8.74 -10.09
N THR A 26 -6.55 -9.25 -11.31
CA THR A 26 -5.99 -8.52 -12.46
C THR A 26 -7.06 -7.68 -13.14
N LEU A 27 -6.84 -6.38 -13.22
CA LEU A 27 -7.74 -5.42 -13.88
C LEU A 27 -7.17 -4.97 -15.22
N ARG A 28 -8.05 -4.80 -16.21
CA ARG A 28 -7.71 -4.10 -17.45
C ARG A 28 -8.10 -2.64 -17.32
N VAL A 29 -7.12 -1.76 -17.14
CA VAL A 29 -7.33 -0.32 -16.94
C VAL A 29 -7.04 0.44 -18.23
N VAL A 30 -7.99 1.26 -18.68
CA VAL A 30 -7.76 2.20 -19.78
C VAL A 30 -7.21 3.49 -19.21
N THR A 31 -6.00 3.86 -19.64
CA THR A 31 -5.32 5.08 -19.18
C THR A 31 -5.03 6.00 -20.36
N PRO A 32 -4.68 7.28 -20.15
CA PRO A 32 -4.26 8.17 -21.23
C PRO A 32 -3.08 7.64 -22.06
N SER A 33 -2.27 6.75 -21.48
CA SER A 33 -1.12 6.11 -22.13
C SER A 33 -1.48 4.77 -22.80
N GLY A 34 -2.76 4.39 -22.85
CA GLY A 34 -3.24 3.12 -23.38
C GLY A 34 -3.79 2.17 -22.32
N ALA A 35 -4.30 1.02 -22.77
CA ALA A 35 -4.80 -0.03 -21.91
C ALA A 35 -3.64 -0.82 -21.29
N GLN A 36 -3.68 -1.06 -19.99
CA GLN A 36 -2.68 -1.83 -19.25
C GLN A 36 -3.33 -2.79 -18.27
N MET A 37 -2.62 -3.89 -17.96
CA MET A 37 -3.04 -4.83 -16.93
C MET A 37 -2.44 -4.40 -15.59
N VAL A 38 -3.28 -4.20 -14.59
CA VAL A 38 -2.89 -3.77 -13.24
C VAL A 38 -3.31 -4.84 -12.25
N GLN A 39 -2.41 -5.18 -11.32
CA GLN A 39 -2.78 -6.01 -10.17
C GLN A 39 -3.47 -5.12 -9.12
N MET A 40 -4.66 -5.53 -8.69
CA MET A 40 -5.43 -4.94 -7.60
C MET A 40 -5.31 -5.83 -6.36
N SER A 41 -5.18 -5.19 -5.22
CA SER A 41 -5.39 -5.76 -3.89
C SER A 41 -6.02 -4.69 -2.98
N GLY A 42 -6.52 -5.09 -1.81
CA GLY A 42 -7.04 -4.13 -0.82
C GLY A 42 -5.97 -3.12 -0.39
N GLY A 43 -4.74 -3.58 -0.16
CA GLY A 43 -3.61 -2.70 0.17
C GLY A 43 -3.20 -1.75 -0.97
N ASP A 44 -3.33 -2.18 -2.24
CA ASP A 44 -3.09 -1.30 -3.40
C ASP A 44 -4.14 -0.19 -3.48
N LEU A 45 -5.43 -0.52 -3.32
CA LEU A 45 -6.53 0.44 -3.26
C LEU A 45 -6.31 1.47 -2.14
N LEU A 46 -6.10 1.01 -0.91
CA LEU A 46 -5.91 1.88 0.26
C LEU A 46 -4.71 2.81 0.11
N THR A 47 -3.60 2.28 -0.40
CA THR A 47 -2.39 3.07 -0.67
C THR A 47 -2.63 4.13 -1.76
N ARG A 48 -3.38 3.78 -2.81
CA ARG A 48 -3.69 4.72 -3.88
C ARG A 48 -4.60 5.84 -3.41
N ILE A 49 -5.62 5.52 -2.61
CA ILE A 49 -6.49 6.49 -1.95
C ILE A 49 -5.65 7.43 -1.07
N PHE A 50 -4.82 6.88 -0.19
CA PHE A 50 -3.95 7.65 0.70
C PHE A 50 -3.09 8.66 -0.07
N ARG A 51 -2.41 8.22 -1.13
CA ARG A 51 -1.56 9.09 -1.94
C ARG A 51 -2.37 10.17 -2.67
N LEU A 52 -3.47 9.80 -3.33
CA LEU A 52 -4.30 10.76 -4.07
C LEU A 52 -4.93 11.81 -3.15
N GLN A 53 -5.28 11.44 -1.92
CA GLN A 53 -5.75 12.38 -0.90
C GLN A 53 -4.62 13.29 -0.40
N GLY A 54 -3.42 12.75 -0.17
CA GLY A 54 -2.25 13.55 0.23
C GLY A 54 -1.78 14.53 -0.85
N GLU A 55 -1.97 14.19 -2.13
CA GLU A 55 -1.64 15.04 -3.27
C GLU A 55 -2.78 15.97 -3.71
N ARG A 56 -3.90 16.00 -2.98
CA ARG A 56 -5.13 16.71 -3.38
C ARG A 56 -4.89 18.15 -3.83
N ASP A 57 -4.03 18.88 -3.14
CA ASP A 57 -3.76 20.29 -3.46
C ASP A 57 -2.94 20.51 -4.74
N ARG A 58 -2.31 19.45 -5.25
CA ARG A 58 -1.59 19.43 -6.53
C ARG A 58 -2.47 19.01 -7.70
N LEU A 59 -3.65 18.45 -7.43
CA LEU A 59 -4.58 18.03 -8.48
C LEU A 59 -5.36 19.24 -9.05
N PRO A 60 -5.71 19.24 -10.35
CA PRO A 60 -6.74 20.12 -10.91
C PRO A 60 -8.07 19.98 -10.17
N VAL A 61 -8.89 21.05 -10.13
CA VAL A 61 -10.15 21.08 -9.36
C VAL A 61 -11.10 19.95 -9.76
N GLU A 62 -11.18 19.64 -11.05
CA GLU A 62 -12.01 18.57 -11.59
C GLU A 62 -11.55 17.20 -11.08
N GLN A 63 -10.24 16.97 -11.05
CA GLN A 63 -9.65 15.74 -10.53
C GLN A 63 -9.83 15.60 -9.02
N ARG A 64 -9.85 16.71 -8.27
CA ARG A 64 -10.14 16.69 -6.83
C ARG A 64 -11.56 16.17 -6.55
N SER A 65 -12.56 16.66 -7.30
CA SER A 65 -13.93 16.19 -7.16
C SER A 65 -14.04 14.71 -7.52
N GLN A 66 -13.44 14.30 -8.64
CA GLN A 66 -13.44 12.92 -9.07
C GLN A 66 -12.82 11.98 -8.02
N VAL A 67 -11.66 12.34 -7.47
CA VAL A 67 -11.02 11.54 -6.40
C VAL A 67 -11.91 11.47 -5.17
N LYS A 68 -12.52 12.58 -4.76
CA LYS A 68 -13.44 12.60 -3.61
C LYS A 68 -14.60 11.62 -3.81
N ASP A 69 -15.24 11.64 -4.98
CA ASP A 69 -16.38 10.77 -5.27
C ASP A 69 -15.97 9.29 -5.32
N LEU A 70 -14.81 8.98 -5.91
CA LEU A 70 -14.25 7.62 -5.95
C LEU A 70 -13.93 7.10 -4.54
N VAL A 71 -13.34 7.94 -3.69
CA VAL A 71 -13.05 7.57 -2.30
C VAL A 71 -14.33 7.26 -1.53
N LEU A 72 -15.34 8.11 -1.63
CA LEU A 72 -16.62 7.88 -0.94
C LEU A 72 -17.29 6.57 -1.39
N ARG A 73 -17.20 6.23 -2.69
CA ARG A 73 -17.68 4.95 -3.21
C ARG A 73 -16.88 3.77 -2.66
N ALA A 74 -15.54 3.86 -2.65
CA ALA A 74 -14.68 2.83 -2.08
C ALA A 74 -15.01 2.57 -0.60
N GLU A 75 -15.08 3.63 0.20
CA GLU A 75 -15.41 3.58 1.63
C GLU A 75 -16.79 2.97 1.87
N SER A 76 -17.80 3.37 1.08
CA SER A 76 -19.15 2.82 1.20
C SER A 76 -19.18 1.31 0.92
N THR A 77 -18.47 0.83 -0.11
CA THR A 77 -18.42 -0.59 -0.45
C THR A 77 -17.59 -1.39 0.55
N ALA A 78 -16.45 -0.86 0.99
CA ALA A 78 -15.62 -1.47 2.02
C ALA A 78 -16.40 -1.59 3.34
N TYR A 79 -17.16 -0.55 3.72
CA TYR A 79 -17.99 -0.56 4.92
C TYR A 79 -19.15 -1.56 4.84
N SER A 80 -19.86 -1.62 3.70
CA SER A 80 -20.99 -2.56 3.53
C SER A 80 -20.55 -4.03 3.55
N LEU A 81 -19.30 -4.31 3.15
CA LEU A 81 -18.69 -5.64 3.13
C LEU A 81 -17.55 -5.80 4.15
N ARG A 82 -17.55 -5.01 5.23
CA ARG A 82 -16.43 -4.84 6.17
C ARG A 82 -15.78 -6.15 6.59
N THR A 83 -16.55 -7.13 7.05
CA THR A 83 -16.01 -8.41 7.52
C THR A 83 -15.21 -9.12 6.42
N ARG A 84 -15.76 -9.22 5.20
CA ARG A 84 -15.08 -9.86 4.06
C ARG A 84 -13.84 -9.07 3.63
N PHE A 85 -13.93 -7.75 3.64
CA PHE A 85 -12.81 -6.90 3.29
C PHE A 85 -11.68 -7.03 4.32
N HIS A 86 -12.00 -7.00 5.61
CA HIS A 86 -11.03 -7.18 6.69
C HIS A 86 -10.36 -8.57 6.64
N ASP A 87 -11.13 -9.63 6.33
CA ASP A 87 -10.56 -10.98 6.14
C ASP A 87 -9.62 -11.07 4.93
N LEU A 88 -9.90 -10.32 3.86
CA LEU A 88 -8.99 -10.16 2.72
C LEU A 88 -7.72 -9.43 3.12
N LEU A 89 -7.87 -8.30 3.81
CA LEU A 89 -6.75 -7.45 4.26
C LEU A 89 -5.82 -8.19 5.23
N GLN A 90 -6.35 -8.99 6.16
CA GLN A 90 -5.51 -9.79 7.06
C GLN A 90 -4.71 -10.85 6.30
N ARG A 91 -5.30 -11.52 5.30
CA ARG A 91 -4.59 -12.48 4.43
C ARG A 91 -3.52 -11.79 3.59
N GLU A 92 -3.85 -10.64 3.02
CA GLU A 92 -2.89 -9.83 2.26
C GLU A 92 -1.71 -9.38 3.13
N MET A 93 -1.99 -8.82 4.32
CA MET A 93 -0.99 -8.36 5.26
C MET A 93 -0.04 -9.50 5.65
N LYS A 94 -0.56 -10.70 5.88
CA LYS A 94 0.26 -11.89 6.13
C LYS A 94 1.22 -12.16 4.97
N THR A 95 0.72 -12.27 3.75
CA THR A 95 1.55 -12.53 2.56
C THR A 95 2.62 -11.46 2.37
N ARG A 96 2.28 -10.19 2.63
CA ARG A 96 3.23 -9.07 2.55
C ARG A 96 4.30 -9.13 3.63
N ILE A 97 3.95 -9.49 4.86
CA ILE A 97 4.92 -9.70 5.94
C ILE A 97 5.85 -10.87 5.62
N ASP A 98 5.31 -11.97 5.11
CA ASP A 98 6.10 -13.13 4.69
C ASP A 98 7.11 -12.72 3.60
N SER A 99 6.68 -11.94 2.60
CA SER A 99 7.58 -11.38 1.57
C SER A 99 8.70 -10.51 2.14
N LEU A 100 8.41 -9.64 3.13
CA LEU A 100 9.45 -8.83 3.77
C LEU A 100 10.44 -9.68 4.56
N ASN A 101 9.96 -10.74 5.23
CA ASN A 101 10.85 -11.67 5.92
C ASN A 101 11.81 -12.36 4.96
N TRP A 102 11.30 -12.80 3.79
CA TRP A 102 12.12 -13.44 2.77
C TRP A 102 13.19 -12.49 2.23
N PHE A 103 12.81 -11.25 1.92
CA PHE A 103 13.78 -10.21 1.56
C PHE A 103 14.86 -10.04 2.64
N LEU A 104 14.46 -9.93 3.90
CA LEU A 104 15.40 -9.73 5.01
C LEU A 104 16.33 -10.94 5.20
N ASP A 105 15.84 -12.16 5.01
CA ASP A 105 16.65 -13.39 5.03
C ASP A 105 17.69 -13.39 3.90
N ASP A 106 17.28 -12.95 2.70
CA ASP A 106 18.09 -12.94 1.48
C ASP A 106 19.20 -11.89 1.47
N VAL A 107 19.02 -10.77 2.17
CA VAL A 107 19.99 -9.66 2.20
C VAL A 107 20.84 -9.64 3.47
N MET A 108 20.56 -10.53 4.43
CA MET A 108 21.38 -10.72 5.63
C MET A 108 22.79 -11.22 5.24
N GLY A 109 23.74 -10.29 5.14
CA GLY A 109 25.11 -10.56 4.74
C GLY A 109 25.48 -10.07 3.33
N ASP A 110 24.53 -9.53 2.57
CA ASP A 110 24.78 -8.88 1.28
C ASP A 110 24.25 -7.42 1.26
N PRO A 111 25.05 -6.46 1.76
CA PRO A 111 24.67 -5.05 1.76
C PRO A 111 24.43 -4.47 0.35
N LYS A 112 25.03 -5.06 -0.69
CA LYS A 112 24.87 -4.56 -2.06
C LYS A 112 23.48 -4.93 -2.58
N ARG A 113 23.05 -6.16 -2.34
CA ARG A 113 21.69 -6.62 -2.65
C ARG A 113 20.65 -5.83 -1.85
N ALA A 114 20.89 -5.64 -0.54
CA ALA A 114 20.05 -4.83 0.32
C ALA A 114 19.78 -3.43 -0.27
N ARG A 115 20.83 -2.70 -0.68
CA ARG A 115 20.69 -1.36 -1.28
C ARG A 115 19.89 -1.34 -2.58
N GLY A 116 20.00 -2.39 -3.40
CA GLY A 116 19.28 -2.48 -4.68
C GLY A 116 17.79 -2.77 -4.51
N GLU A 117 17.44 -3.67 -3.59
CA GLU A 117 16.07 -4.18 -3.43
C GLU A 117 15.24 -3.37 -2.44
N TYR A 118 15.87 -2.76 -1.43
CA TYR A 118 15.18 -2.05 -0.33
C TYR A 118 14.15 -0.99 -0.80
N PRO A 119 14.43 -0.11 -1.78
CA PRO A 119 13.45 0.90 -2.22
C PRO A 119 12.17 0.30 -2.82
N TYR A 120 12.25 -0.94 -3.35
CA TYR A 120 11.12 -1.67 -3.88
C TYR A 120 10.36 -2.38 -2.77
N GLU A 121 11.07 -3.07 -1.88
CA GLU A 121 10.49 -3.82 -0.77
C GLU A 121 9.81 -2.91 0.25
N ILE A 122 10.30 -1.70 0.44
CA ILE A 122 9.68 -0.78 1.38
C ILE A 122 8.34 -0.20 0.90
N ARG A 123 8.03 -0.32 -0.41
CA ARG A 123 6.65 -0.13 -0.91
C ARG A 123 5.70 -1.20 -0.37
N ASN A 124 6.20 -2.40 -0.12
CA ASN A 124 5.42 -3.45 0.52
C ASN A 124 5.15 -3.11 1.99
N ARG A 125 6.16 -2.59 2.70
CA ARG A 125 5.99 -2.11 4.09
C ARG A 125 5.01 -0.94 4.22
N GLN A 126 4.99 -0.03 3.26
CA GLN A 126 4.00 1.05 3.22
C GLN A 126 2.58 0.53 2.97
N ARG A 127 2.39 -0.48 2.12
CA ARG A 127 1.07 -1.10 1.95
C ARG A 127 0.58 -1.78 3.23
N ILE A 128 1.49 -2.46 3.95
CA ILE A 128 1.17 -3.01 5.27
C ILE A 128 0.68 -1.91 6.23
N ASP A 129 1.26 -0.71 6.17
CA ASP A 129 0.81 0.43 6.98
C ASP A 129 -0.62 0.87 6.63
N ALA A 130 -0.94 0.96 5.34
CA ALA A 130 -2.28 1.29 4.88
C ALA A 130 -3.32 0.23 5.31
N ILE A 131 -2.96 -1.05 5.20
CA ILE A 131 -3.79 -2.16 5.65
C ILE A 131 -4.00 -2.12 7.18
N ALA A 132 -2.94 -1.90 7.95
CA ALA A 132 -3.02 -1.83 9.41
C ALA A 132 -3.91 -0.66 9.88
N ALA A 133 -3.86 0.47 9.16
CA ALA A 133 -4.70 1.63 9.44
C ALA A 133 -6.19 1.35 9.18
N GLU A 134 -6.51 0.63 8.09
CA GLU A 134 -7.90 0.23 7.77
C GLU A 134 -8.45 -0.79 8.76
N LEU A 135 -7.64 -1.80 9.12
CA LEU A 135 -8.03 -2.82 10.10
C LEU A 135 -8.28 -2.23 11.49
N GLY A 136 -7.45 -1.26 11.92
CA GLY A 136 -7.59 -0.63 13.23
C GLY A 136 -7.58 -1.66 14.36
N ASP A 137 -8.65 -1.68 15.17
CA ASP A 137 -8.82 -2.62 16.28
C ASP A 137 -9.06 -4.08 15.82
N ASP A 138 -9.45 -4.30 14.56
CA ASP A 138 -9.63 -5.64 14.00
C ASP A 138 -8.30 -6.30 13.58
N LEU A 139 -7.18 -5.57 13.67
CA LEU A 139 -5.87 -6.13 13.39
C LEU A 139 -5.50 -7.22 14.41
N SER A 140 -5.30 -8.45 13.93
CA SER A 140 -4.97 -9.56 14.83
C SER A 140 -3.67 -9.32 15.62
N PRO A 141 -3.63 -9.68 16.92
CA PRO A 141 -2.41 -9.54 17.74
C PRO A 141 -1.20 -10.29 17.17
N ALA A 142 -1.43 -11.40 16.46
CA ALA A 142 -0.39 -12.17 15.79
C ALA A 142 0.27 -11.36 14.66
N LEU A 143 -0.52 -10.78 13.75
CA LEU A 143 0.00 -9.94 12.66
C LEU A 143 0.69 -8.69 13.19
N LYS A 144 0.14 -8.07 14.24
CA LYS A 144 0.78 -6.92 14.91
C LYS A 144 2.16 -7.29 15.47
N SER A 145 2.28 -8.46 16.08
CA SER A 145 3.55 -8.97 16.62
C SER A 145 4.54 -9.35 15.53
N GLU A 146 4.06 -9.91 14.41
CA GLU A 146 4.88 -10.19 13.23
C GLU A 146 5.41 -8.92 12.56
N LEU A 147 4.56 -7.90 12.39
CA LEU A 147 4.97 -6.61 11.86
C LEU A 147 6.05 -5.95 12.72
N HIS A 148 5.87 -5.97 14.05
CA HIS A 148 6.88 -5.46 14.98
C HIS A 148 8.23 -6.18 14.80
N ARG A 149 8.22 -7.51 14.66
CA ARG A 149 9.46 -8.29 14.43
C ARG A 149 10.13 -7.92 13.11
N VAL A 150 9.37 -7.74 12.04
CA VAL A 150 9.90 -7.27 10.75
C VAL A 150 10.52 -5.88 10.89
N ASP A 151 9.85 -4.95 11.58
CA ASP A 151 10.37 -3.59 11.80
C ASP A 151 11.69 -3.61 12.59
N GLU A 152 11.81 -4.43 13.62
CA GLU A 152 13.08 -4.63 14.34
C GLU A 152 14.20 -5.16 13.43
N ARG A 153 13.89 -6.15 12.58
CA ARG A 153 14.86 -6.68 11.62
C ARG A 153 15.30 -5.64 10.59
N ILE A 154 14.38 -4.81 10.09
CA ILE A 154 14.73 -3.68 9.21
C ILE A 154 15.70 -2.74 9.91
N ARG A 155 15.45 -2.39 11.18
CA ARG A 155 16.33 -1.49 11.97
C ARG A 155 17.76 -2.01 12.13
N LEU A 156 17.97 -3.33 12.10
CA LEU A 156 19.31 -3.92 12.18
C LEU A 156 20.15 -3.71 10.92
N ILE A 157 19.51 -3.56 9.76
CA ILE A 157 20.22 -3.50 8.48
C ILE A 157 20.28 -2.10 7.89
N VAL A 158 19.54 -1.11 8.43
CA VAL A 158 19.46 0.24 7.86
C VAL A 158 20.11 1.31 8.70
N ARG A 159 20.45 2.42 8.05
CA ARG A 159 20.90 3.68 8.68
C ARG A 159 20.02 4.84 8.20
N PRO A 160 19.94 5.95 8.96
CA PRO A 160 19.24 7.15 8.50
C PRO A 160 19.75 7.60 7.13
N ALA A 161 18.82 7.93 6.24
CA ALA A 161 19.09 8.41 4.89
C ALA A 161 18.01 9.42 4.46
N ASP A 162 18.15 9.92 3.24
CA ASP A 162 17.11 10.72 2.59
C ASP A 162 15.89 9.86 2.25
N PHE A 163 14.82 10.54 1.85
CA PHE A 163 13.58 9.88 1.45
C PHE A 163 13.82 8.93 0.26
N VAL A 164 13.38 7.68 0.36
CA VAL A 164 13.69 6.61 -0.59
C VAL A 164 12.93 6.69 -1.93
N TRP A 165 11.90 7.52 -2.04
CA TRP A 165 11.14 7.74 -3.27
C TRP A 165 11.29 9.18 -3.78
N ASP A 166 10.46 9.57 -4.75
CA ASP A 166 10.40 10.95 -5.23
C ASP A 166 10.20 11.92 -4.06
N GLU A 167 11.10 12.89 -3.92
CA GLU A 167 11.13 13.86 -2.83
C GLU A 167 9.82 14.67 -2.73
N GLY A 168 9.12 14.85 -3.85
CA GLY A 168 7.81 15.48 -3.89
C GLY A 168 6.77 14.76 -3.04
N LEU A 169 6.92 13.45 -2.78
CA LEU A 169 5.99 12.68 -1.94
C LEU A 169 6.30 12.78 -0.45
N ALA A 170 7.51 13.19 -0.05
CA ALA A 170 7.93 13.23 1.35
C ALA A 170 6.95 13.98 2.29
N PRO A 171 6.32 15.11 1.89
CA PRO A 171 5.33 15.80 2.74
C PRO A 171 4.09 14.96 3.13
N ILE A 172 3.76 13.93 2.33
CA ILE A 172 2.61 13.04 2.56
C ILE A 172 3.01 11.89 3.50
N PHE A 173 4.30 11.59 3.60
CA PHE A 173 4.85 10.49 4.38
C PHE A 173 5.70 11.03 5.55
N PRO A 174 5.10 11.52 6.65
CA PRO A 174 5.84 12.04 7.80
C PRO A 174 6.76 10.98 8.42
N ARG A 175 7.99 11.39 8.74
CA ARG A 175 9.08 10.50 9.21
C ARG A 175 8.73 9.71 10.47
N GLU A 176 7.91 10.25 11.37
CA GLU A 176 7.53 9.56 12.60
C GLU A 176 6.77 8.26 12.33
N ARG A 177 5.78 8.31 11.41
CA ARG A 177 4.99 7.15 11.01
C ARG A 177 5.71 6.29 9.97
N PHE A 178 6.33 6.92 8.98
CA PHE A 178 6.94 6.27 7.82
C PHE A 178 8.47 6.23 7.90
N TRP A 179 9.03 5.99 9.09
CA TRP A 179 10.46 6.06 9.37
C TRP A 179 11.31 5.24 8.39
N TYR A 180 10.80 4.10 7.94
CA TYR A 180 11.44 3.18 7.02
C TYR A 180 11.63 3.76 5.59
N LEU A 181 10.91 4.83 5.26
CA LEU A 181 11.13 5.58 4.01
C LEU A 181 12.30 6.57 4.12
N TYR A 182 12.90 6.73 5.30
CA TYR A 182 13.99 7.68 5.57
C TYR A 182 15.25 6.96 6.06
N THR A 183 15.46 5.76 5.54
CA THR A 183 16.58 4.87 5.88
C THR A 183 17.08 4.11 4.66
N SER A 184 18.35 3.68 4.69
CA SER A 184 18.97 2.89 3.62
C SER A 184 19.93 1.84 4.22
N PRO A 185 20.05 0.63 3.62
CA PRO A 185 20.98 -0.41 4.06
C PRO A 185 22.50 -0.15 3.89
#